data_AF-A0A348DG46-F1
#
_entry.id   AF-A0A348DG46-F1
#
_cell.length_a   1.000
_cell.length_b   1.000
_cell.length_c   1.000
_cell.angle_alpha   90.00
_cell.angle_beta   90.00
_cell.angle_gamma   90.00
#
_symmetry.space_group_name_H-M   'P 1'
#
loop_
_entity.id
_entity.type
_entity.pdbx_description
1 polymer ?
#
loop_
_entity_poly.entity_id
_entity_poly.type
_entity_poly.pdbx_seq_one_letter_code
_entity_poly.pdbx_strand_id
1 'polypeptide(L)'
;MQDDTECNFFLSERLTVEVYKRLLDEFDAVICESIAMNQFTAGRYVVAHVGFGSQIFTRLCIHGECLLSAAPMSRWYKKDFHFWDLSCIAAHVRALMEGYLFYMYISEEPLCENEWKAKLWTMHMNDCIKRLKLMQSTGDADKITFFETERDKIRDNLNSNDFFLKLPSSVKKNCLNGKFLMIYPRDELILKYKIDKNLFDSIFDILSNYIHILPISFYNHEPNKRGSGMFNETDLGYMCLCLDIIITLMRQCNERLAGAFPDAQSCRKGKKSVFSPGPKANLPQLVREHQNRNIKKKRKK
;
A
#
# COMPACT_ATOMS: atom_id res chain seq x y z
N MET A 1 -14.27 -36.41 -3.64
CA MET A 1 -13.57 -35.44 -4.50
C MET A 1 -14.54 -34.28 -4.69
N GLN A 2 -14.62 -33.40 -3.70
CA GLN A 2 -15.46 -32.22 -3.76
C GLN A 2 -14.68 -31.16 -4.54
N ASP A 3 -15.28 -30.69 -5.61
CA ASP A 3 -14.79 -29.58 -6.42
C ASP A 3 -14.73 -28.33 -5.53
N ASP A 4 -13.55 -27.73 -5.37
CA ASP A 4 -13.35 -26.52 -4.55
C ASP A 4 -14.01 -25.32 -5.26
N THR A 5 -15.32 -25.20 -5.08
CA THR A 5 -16.21 -24.18 -5.64
C THR A 5 -15.84 -22.73 -5.24
N GLU A 6 -14.86 -22.53 -4.36
CA GLU A 6 -14.44 -21.21 -3.85
C GLU A 6 -13.80 -20.32 -4.93
N CYS A 7 -13.22 -20.89 -5.99
CA CYS A 7 -12.54 -20.14 -7.05
C CYS A 7 -13.47 -19.76 -8.23
N ASN A 8 -14.61 -20.45 -8.39
CA ASN A 8 -15.51 -20.28 -9.54
C ASN A 8 -16.38 -19.01 -9.46
N PHE A 9 -16.36 -18.28 -8.36
CA PHE A 9 -17.26 -17.13 -8.17
C PHE A 9 -16.78 -15.84 -8.86
N PHE A 10 -15.50 -15.76 -9.25
CA PHE A 10 -14.90 -14.45 -9.58
C PHE A 10 -14.44 -14.26 -11.03
N LEU A 11 -14.27 -15.30 -11.85
CA LEU A 11 -13.66 -15.14 -13.18
C LEU A 11 -14.27 -16.07 -14.23
N SER A 12 -14.81 -15.46 -15.30
CA SER A 12 -15.32 -16.18 -16.48
C SER A 12 -14.21 -16.76 -17.37
N GLU A 13 -12.95 -16.41 -17.12
CA GLU A 13 -11.78 -16.84 -17.87
C GLU A 13 -10.85 -17.68 -16.98
N ARG A 14 -10.36 -18.81 -17.50
CA ARG A 14 -9.44 -19.69 -16.77
C ARG A 14 -8.14 -18.95 -16.50
N LEU A 15 -7.77 -18.79 -15.23
CA LEU A 15 -6.50 -18.20 -14.84
C LEU A 15 -5.33 -19.11 -15.18
N THR A 16 -4.30 -18.54 -15.81
CA THR A 16 -3.12 -19.27 -16.28
C THR A 16 -1.84 -18.52 -15.88
N VAL A 17 -0.70 -19.20 -16.01
CA VAL A 17 0.61 -18.59 -15.77
C VAL A 17 0.87 -17.45 -16.77
N GLU A 18 0.31 -17.52 -17.98
CA GLU A 18 0.35 -16.48 -18.99
C GLU A 18 -0.42 -15.23 -18.55
N VAL A 19 -1.63 -15.41 -17.97
CA VAL A 19 -2.41 -14.31 -17.38
C VAL A 19 -1.62 -13.67 -16.24
N TYR A 20 -1.03 -14.48 -15.36
CA TYR A 20 -0.18 -13.99 -14.27
C TYR A 20 0.99 -13.15 -14.78
N LYS A 21 1.74 -13.63 -15.78
CA LYS A 21 2.87 -12.88 -16.36
C LYS A 21 2.44 -11.53 -16.94
N ARG A 22 1.28 -11.50 -17.62
CA ARG A 22 0.73 -10.25 -18.17
C ARG A 22 0.41 -9.26 -17.05
N LEU A 23 -0.28 -9.70 -16.00
CA LEU A 23 -0.60 -8.88 -14.84
C LEU A 23 0.67 -8.41 -14.12
N LEU A 24 1.67 -9.28 -13.97
CA LEU A 24 2.94 -8.92 -13.36
C LEU A 24 3.71 -7.87 -14.19
N ASP A 25 3.68 -7.97 -15.52
CA ASP A 25 4.30 -6.99 -16.43
C ASP A 25 3.60 -5.63 -16.35
N GLU A 26 2.27 -5.64 -16.27
CA GLU A 26 1.46 -4.44 -16.10
C GLU A 26 1.69 -3.78 -14.72
N PHE A 27 1.74 -4.58 -13.66
CA PHE A 27 2.06 -4.10 -12.32
C PHE A 27 3.48 -3.51 -12.26
N ASP A 28 4.47 -4.17 -12.87
CA ASP A 28 5.83 -3.66 -13.02
C ASP A 28 5.86 -2.29 -13.72
N ALA A 29 5.08 -2.13 -14.80
CA ALA A 29 4.94 -0.85 -15.48
C ALA A 29 4.35 0.23 -14.55
N VAL A 30 3.23 -0.06 -13.89
CA VAL A 30 2.54 0.88 -12.99
C VAL A 30 3.43 1.33 -11.84
N ILE A 31 4.12 0.40 -11.17
CA ILE A 31 5.01 0.71 -10.05
C ILE A 31 6.25 1.47 -10.52
N CYS A 32 6.83 1.15 -11.68
CA CYS A 32 7.92 1.93 -12.26
C CYS A 32 7.51 3.40 -12.47
N GLU A 33 6.28 3.64 -12.96
CA GLU A 33 5.74 4.99 -13.08
C GLU A 33 5.54 5.66 -11.71
N SER A 34 4.94 4.95 -10.75
CA SER A 34 4.71 5.45 -9.39
C SER A 34 6.01 5.92 -8.74
N ILE A 35 7.08 5.11 -8.81
CA ILE A 35 8.37 5.44 -8.19
C ILE A 35 9.02 6.63 -8.90
N ALA A 36 9.00 6.65 -10.24
CA ALA A 36 9.58 7.75 -10.99
C ALA A 36 8.88 9.08 -10.68
N MET A 37 7.55 9.09 -10.62
CA MET A 37 6.79 10.26 -10.20
C MET A 37 7.09 10.63 -8.75
N ASN A 38 7.08 9.67 -7.82
CA ASN A 38 7.36 9.92 -6.40
C ASN A 38 8.73 10.61 -6.21
N GLN A 39 9.77 10.14 -6.90
CA GLN A 39 11.10 10.73 -6.84
C GLN A 39 11.17 12.09 -7.52
N PHE A 40 10.48 12.26 -8.65
CA PHE A 40 10.41 13.54 -9.36
C PHE A 40 9.68 14.62 -8.55
N THR A 41 8.64 14.25 -7.81
CA THR A 41 7.87 15.17 -6.98
C THR A 41 8.46 15.35 -5.57
N ALA A 42 9.51 14.60 -5.21
CA ALA A 42 10.05 14.59 -3.87
C ALA A 42 10.51 15.99 -3.42
N GLY A 43 10.13 16.37 -2.20
CA GLY A 43 10.48 17.67 -1.60
C GLY A 43 9.70 18.87 -2.14
N ARG A 44 8.79 18.68 -3.10
CA ARG A 44 7.89 19.75 -3.56
C ARG A 44 6.67 19.84 -2.65
N TYR A 45 6.29 21.08 -2.31
CA TYR A 45 5.11 21.36 -1.50
C TYR A 45 4.11 22.17 -2.33
N VAL A 46 2.88 21.66 -2.46
CA VAL A 46 1.79 22.34 -3.19
C VAL A 46 0.83 22.95 -2.16
N VAL A 47 0.16 22.06 -1.43
CA VAL A 47 -0.77 22.37 -0.35
C VAL A 47 -0.69 21.25 0.69
N ALA A 48 -1.10 21.51 1.93
CA ALA A 48 -0.89 20.61 3.05
C ALA A 48 -1.41 19.19 2.81
N HIS A 49 -2.64 19.03 2.31
CA HIS A 49 -3.26 17.73 2.06
C HIS A 49 -2.52 16.91 0.99
N VAL A 50 -2.04 17.57 -0.07
CA VAL A 50 -1.15 16.95 -1.07
C VAL A 50 0.20 16.56 -0.46
N GLY A 51 0.79 17.42 0.38
CA GLY A 51 2.09 17.16 1.01
C GLY A 51 2.08 15.96 1.97
N PHE A 52 1.03 15.80 2.77
CA PHE A 52 0.84 14.58 3.57
C PHE A 52 0.51 13.38 2.68
N GLY A 53 -0.33 13.58 1.66
CA GLY A 53 -0.63 12.57 0.65
C GLY A 53 0.62 12.00 -0.02
N SER A 54 1.58 12.84 -0.42
CA SER A 54 2.82 12.39 -1.08
C SER A 54 3.68 11.51 -0.18
N GLN A 55 3.67 11.73 1.14
CA GLN A 55 4.36 10.84 2.09
C GLN A 55 3.71 9.46 2.16
N ILE A 56 2.38 9.40 2.13
CA ILE A 56 1.63 8.13 2.07
C ILE A 56 1.90 7.44 0.71
N PHE A 57 1.92 8.20 -0.38
CA PHE A 57 2.25 7.69 -1.71
C PHE A 57 3.67 7.10 -1.79
N THR A 58 4.65 7.72 -1.12
CA THR A 58 5.99 7.12 -0.96
C THR A 58 5.90 5.74 -0.30
N ARG A 59 5.07 5.58 0.74
CA ARG A 59 4.88 4.27 1.40
C ARG A 59 4.21 3.25 0.48
N LEU A 60 3.23 3.67 -0.33
CA LEU A 60 2.62 2.82 -1.37
C LEU A 60 3.66 2.34 -2.37
N CYS A 61 4.53 3.22 -2.87
CA CYS A 61 5.63 2.84 -3.77
C CYS A 61 6.53 1.77 -3.14
N ILE A 62 6.93 1.95 -1.87
CA ILE A 62 7.76 0.98 -1.15
C ILE A 62 7.08 -0.39 -1.06
N HIS A 63 5.79 -0.44 -0.73
CA HIS A 63 5.05 -1.70 -0.70
C HIS A 63 4.95 -2.35 -2.09
N GLY A 64 4.79 -1.55 -3.15
CA GLY A 64 4.83 -2.02 -4.54
C GLY A 64 6.19 -2.62 -4.93
N GLU A 65 7.29 -1.96 -4.56
CA GLU A 65 8.66 -2.46 -4.77
C GLU A 65 8.90 -3.79 -4.04
N CYS A 66 8.47 -3.88 -2.78
CA CYS A 66 8.59 -5.13 -2.00
C CYS A 66 7.76 -6.25 -2.62
N LEU A 67 6.53 -5.96 -3.06
CA LEU A 67 5.68 -6.93 -3.76
C LEU A 67 6.36 -7.43 -5.04
N LEU A 68 6.85 -6.53 -5.89
CA LEU A 68 7.60 -6.91 -7.10
C LEU A 68 8.84 -7.74 -6.78
N SER A 69 9.54 -7.45 -5.69
CA SER A 69 10.73 -8.20 -5.30
C SER A 69 10.39 -9.61 -4.78
N ALA A 70 9.22 -9.76 -4.15
CA ALA A 70 8.74 -11.03 -3.61
C ALA A 70 8.13 -11.93 -4.68
N ALA A 71 7.35 -11.34 -5.61
CA ALA A 71 6.53 -12.03 -6.59
C ALA A 71 7.33 -13.02 -7.48
N PRO A 72 6.81 -14.24 -7.71
CA PRO A 72 7.45 -15.19 -8.62
C PRO A 72 7.59 -14.59 -10.03
N MET A 73 8.65 -14.98 -10.74
CA MET A 73 8.95 -14.52 -12.10
C MET A 73 9.26 -13.01 -12.27
N SER A 74 9.31 -12.23 -11.20
CA SER A 74 9.64 -10.81 -11.30
C SER A 74 11.07 -10.57 -11.75
N ARG A 75 11.26 -9.55 -12.60
CA ARG A 75 12.60 -9.10 -13.03
C ARG A 75 13.36 -8.32 -11.96
N TRP A 76 12.69 -7.92 -10.89
CA TRP A 76 13.27 -7.07 -9.85
C TRP A 76 14.25 -7.81 -8.96
N TYR A 77 14.08 -9.13 -8.84
CA TYR A 77 15.00 -9.98 -8.08
C TYR A 77 15.22 -11.31 -8.79
N LYS A 78 16.50 -11.67 -9.01
CA LYS A 78 16.85 -12.96 -9.61
C LYS A 78 16.85 -14.04 -8.52
N LYS A 79 16.02 -15.07 -8.70
CA LYS A 79 15.97 -16.27 -7.86
C LYS A 79 16.16 -17.50 -8.74
N ASP A 80 16.83 -18.53 -8.22
CA ASP A 80 17.00 -19.82 -8.90
C ASP A 80 15.73 -20.68 -8.81
N PHE A 81 14.73 -20.23 -8.06
CA PHE A 81 13.42 -20.87 -7.88
C PHE A 81 12.30 -19.84 -7.81
N HIS A 82 11.05 -20.31 -7.95
CA HIS A 82 9.86 -19.49 -7.76
C HIS A 82 9.05 -20.03 -6.58
N PHE A 83 8.69 -19.13 -5.67
CA PHE A 83 7.90 -19.43 -4.49
C PHE A 83 6.45 -19.05 -4.78
N TRP A 84 5.61 -20.07 -4.98
CA TRP A 84 4.22 -19.92 -5.43
C TRP A 84 3.24 -20.05 -4.27
N ASP A 85 3.41 -19.18 -3.27
CA ASP A 85 2.52 -19.11 -2.11
C ASP A 85 2.04 -17.67 -1.91
N LEU A 86 0.74 -17.47 -1.73
CA LEU A 86 0.16 -16.12 -1.62
C LEU A 86 0.75 -15.32 -0.44
N SER A 87 1.24 -15.99 0.60
CA SER A 87 1.90 -15.34 1.76
C SER A 87 3.06 -14.43 1.35
N CYS A 88 3.73 -14.69 0.22
CA CYS A 88 4.87 -13.89 -0.22
C CYS A 88 4.48 -12.48 -0.67
N ILE A 89 3.23 -12.27 -1.10
CA ILE A 89 2.73 -10.94 -1.49
C ILE A 89 1.63 -10.42 -0.57
N ALA A 90 1.02 -11.28 0.25
CA ALA A 90 -0.23 -10.97 0.95
C ALA A 90 -0.15 -9.71 1.83
N ALA A 91 0.91 -9.59 2.62
CA ALA A 91 1.13 -8.43 3.49
C ALA A 91 1.25 -7.12 2.70
N HIS A 92 1.87 -7.17 1.51
CA HIS A 92 2.05 -5.98 0.67
C HIS A 92 0.76 -5.61 -0.06
N VAL A 93 0.00 -6.60 -0.56
CA VAL A 93 -1.32 -6.35 -1.17
C VAL A 93 -2.25 -5.69 -0.16
N ARG A 94 -2.34 -6.23 1.07
CA ARG A 94 -3.20 -5.66 2.13
C ARG A 94 -2.79 -4.23 2.49
N ALA A 95 -1.49 -3.98 2.63
CA ALA A 95 -0.98 -2.64 2.89
C ALA A 95 -1.26 -1.66 1.74
N LEU A 96 -1.20 -2.09 0.48
CA LEU A 96 -1.57 -1.28 -0.68
C LEU A 96 -3.08 -0.97 -0.71
N MET A 97 -3.93 -1.94 -0.38
CA MET A 97 -5.39 -1.74 -0.30
C MET A 97 -5.78 -0.71 0.77
N GLU A 98 -5.25 -0.86 2.00
CA GLU A 98 -5.52 0.09 3.09
C GLU A 98 -4.86 1.44 2.84
N GLY A 99 -3.62 1.43 2.36
CA GLY A 99 -2.86 2.63 2.04
C GLY A 99 -3.49 3.43 0.90
N TYR A 100 -4.13 2.77 -0.08
CA TYR A 100 -4.90 3.43 -1.12
C TYR A 100 -6.03 4.27 -0.52
N LEU A 101 -6.87 3.67 0.35
CA LEU A 101 -7.99 4.37 0.97
C LEU A 101 -7.49 5.57 1.78
N PHE A 102 -6.40 5.38 2.51
CA PHE A 102 -5.81 6.43 3.32
C PHE A 102 -5.20 7.55 2.49
N TYR A 103 -4.48 7.21 1.42
CA TYR A 103 -3.92 8.17 0.48
C TYR A 103 -5.03 9.00 -0.16
N MET A 104 -6.09 8.35 -0.65
CA MET A 104 -7.21 9.02 -1.29
C MET A 104 -7.96 9.92 -0.31
N TYR A 105 -8.12 9.49 0.95
CA TYR A 105 -8.77 10.29 2.00
C TYR A 105 -7.97 11.53 2.40
N ILE A 106 -6.65 11.40 2.57
CA ILE A 106 -5.76 12.49 3.01
C ILE A 106 -5.43 13.46 1.87
N SER A 107 -5.23 12.96 0.65
CA SER A 107 -4.86 13.80 -0.51
C SER A 107 -6.06 14.44 -1.21
N GLU A 108 -7.28 14.10 -0.81
CA GLU A 108 -8.49 14.73 -1.32
C GLU A 108 -8.60 16.17 -0.83
N GLU A 109 -8.99 17.05 -1.76
CA GLU A 109 -9.24 18.45 -1.46
C GLU A 109 -10.37 18.57 -0.41
N PRO A 110 -10.09 19.20 0.74
CA PRO A 110 -11.08 19.35 1.80
C PRO A 110 -12.15 20.39 1.41
N LEU A 111 -13.38 20.21 1.86
CA LEU A 111 -14.47 21.18 1.66
C LEU A 111 -14.19 22.51 2.37
N CYS A 112 -13.46 22.45 3.48
CA CYS A 112 -13.02 23.62 4.23
C CYS A 112 -11.79 23.32 5.08
N GLU A 113 -11.15 24.38 5.60
CA GLU A 113 -9.97 24.23 6.47
C GLU A 113 -10.27 23.45 7.76
N ASN A 114 -11.47 23.59 8.32
CA ASN A 114 -11.87 22.85 9.51
C ASN A 114 -11.94 21.33 9.26
N GLU A 115 -12.47 20.90 8.11
CA GLU A 115 -12.44 19.49 7.72
C GLU A 115 -10.99 19.00 7.65
N TRP A 116 -10.13 19.73 6.93
CA TRP A 116 -8.72 19.36 6.79
C TRP A 116 -8.00 19.19 8.13
N LYS A 117 -8.13 20.18 9.02
CA LYS A 117 -7.56 20.12 10.36
C LYS A 117 -8.11 18.94 11.15
N ALA A 118 -9.41 18.64 11.04
CA ALA A 118 -10.00 17.48 11.70
C ALA A 118 -9.41 16.16 11.18
N LYS A 119 -9.24 16.00 9.85
CA LYS A 119 -8.58 14.81 9.25
C LYS A 119 -7.15 14.66 9.80
N LEU A 120 -6.39 15.76 9.79
CA LEU A 120 -5.00 15.80 10.23
C LEU A 120 -4.86 15.47 11.73
N TRP A 121 -5.63 16.11 12.59
CA TRP A 121 -5.59 15.86 14.03
C TRP A 121 -6.09 14.47 14.41
N THR A 122 -7.04 13.89 13.67
CA THR A 122 -7.45 12.49 13.85
C THR A 122 -6.28 11.54 13.58
N MET A 123 -5.56 11.74 12.48
CA MET A 123 -4.35 10.98 12.15
C MET A 123 -3.27 11.14 13.25
N HIS A 124 -3.01 12.37 13.70
CA HIS A 124 -2.03 12.62 14.77
C HIS A 124 -2.43 12.02 16.11
N MET A 125 -3.71 12.05 16.48
CA MET A 125 -4.21 11.38 17.69
C MET A 125 -3.97 9.87 17.63
N ASN A 126 -4.20 9.25 16.47
CA ASN A 126 -3.94 7.82 16.26
C ASN A 126 -2.46 7.46 16.45
N ASP A 127 -1.55 8.21 15.83
CA ASP A 127 -0.10 8.00 16.00
C ASP A 127 0.34 8.25 17.45
N CYS A 128 -0.10 9.35 18.05
CA CYS A 128 0.23 9.73 19.42
C CYS A 128 -0.17 8.65 20.43
N ILE A 129 -1.40 8.11 20.34
CA ILE A 129 -1.86 7.06 21.24
C ILE A 129 -1.14 5.73 21.02
N LYS A 130 -0.82 5.38 19.77
CA LYS A 130 -0.04 4.16 19.47
C LYS A 130 1.39 4.26 20.02
N ARG A 131 2.05 5.41 19.84
CA ARG A 131 3.40 5.65 20.38
C ARG A 131 3.39 5.69 21.90
N LEU A 132 2.41 6.34 22.51
CA LEU A 132 2.26 6.36 23.97
C LEU A 132 2.19 4.93 24.54
N LYS A 133 1.35 4.05 23.97
CA LYS A 133 1.28 2.64 24.39
C LYS A 133 2.61 1.90 24.24
N LEU A 134 3.33 2.16 23.14
CA LEU A 134 4.66 1.59 22.93
C LEU A 134 5.65 2.08 24.00
N MET A 135 5.68 3.38 24.28
CA MET A 135 6.59 3.96 25.28
C MET A 135 6.27 3.49 26.70
N GLN A 136 4.98 3.32 27.01
CA GLN A 136 4.52 2.71 28.27
C GLN A 136 5.03 1.27 28.42
N SER A 137 5.01 0.48 27.34
CA SER A 137 5.54 -0.89 27.37
C SER A 137 7.05 -0.96 27.57
N THR A 138 7.79 0.08 27.17
CA THR A 138 9.25 0.16 27.31
C THR A 138 9.72 0.92 28.54
N GLY A 139 8.83 1.59 29.28
CA GLY A 139 9.14 2.35 30.50
C GLY A 139 9.92 3.67 30.29
N ASP A 140 9.81 4.29 29.10
CA ASP A 140 10.52 5.53 28.78
C ASP A 140 9.73 6.75 29.30
N ALA A 141 9.98 7.13 30.56
CA ALA A 141 9.20 8.15 31.28
C ALA A 141 9.11 9.50 30.55
N ASP A 142 10.23 9.98 30.00
CA ASP A 142 10.28 11.27 29.30
C ASP A 142 9.39 11.26 28.05
N LYS A 143 9.46 10.18 27.26
CA LYS A 143 8.60 10.05 26.07
C LYS A 143 7.13 9.83 26.43
N ILE A 144 6.85 9.13 27.53
CA ILE A 144 5.47 8.99 28.04
C ILE A 144 4.88 10.36 28.33
N THR A 145 5.57 11.19 29.13
CA THR A 145 5.10 12.55 29.45
C THR A 145 4.96 13.43 28.21
N PHE A 146 5.88 13.32 27.25
CA PHE A 146 5.78 14.01 25.97
C PHE A 146 4.49 13.63 25.21
N PHE A 147 4.23 12.34 25.00
CA PHE A 147 3.04 11.90 24.26
C PHE A 147 1.73 12.13 25.03
N GLU A 148 1.74 12.15 26.36
CA GLU A 148 0.56 12.57 27.14
C GLU A 148 0.24 14.05 26.91
N THR A 149 1.25 14.90 26.93
CA THR A 149 1.11 16.33 26.66
C THR A 149 0.61 16.57 25.23
N GLU A 150 1.19 15.89 24.24
CA GLU A 150 0.74 16.02 22.84
C GLU A 150 -0.68 15.49 22.64
N ARG A 151 -1.05 14.38 23.28
CA ARG A 151 -2.42 13.85 23.25
C ARG A 151 -3.42 14.90 23.73
N ASP A 152 -3.12 15.59 24.83
CA ASP A 152 -4.06 16.56 25.40
C ASP A 152 -4.18 17.81 24.51
N LYS A 153 -3.09 18.30 23.92
CA LYS A 153 -3.14 19.37 22.89
C LYS A 153 -3.97 18.98 21.66
N ILE A 154 -3.78 17.76 21.14
CA ILE A 154 -4.54 17.28 19.98
C ILE A 154 -6.02 17.15 20.34
N ARG A 155 -6.34 16.71 21.55
CA ARG A 155 -7.73 16.64 22.04
C ARG A 155 -8.37 18.03 22.06
N ASP A 156 -7.69 19.05 22.55
CA ASP A 156 -8.20 20.42 22.59
C ASP A 156 -8.41 21.00 21.18
N ASN A 157 -7.48 20.71 20.26
CA ASN A 157 -7.61 21.09 18.84
C ASN A 157 -8.81 20.42 18.16
N LEU A 158 -9.09 19.15 18.47
CA LEU A 158 -10.27 18.44 17.94
C LEU A 158 -11.57 18.99 18.56
N ASN A 159 -11.59 19.25 19.86
CA ASN A 159 -12.77 19.75 20.57
C ASN A 159 -13.09 21.22 20.27
N SER A 160 -12.18 21.97 19.67
CA SER A 160 -12.40 23.35 19.20
C SER A 160 -12.71 23.43 17.71
N ASN A 161 -12.73 22.30 17.00
CA ASN A 161 -12.94 22.27 15.55
C ASN A 161 -14.43 22.10 15.19
N ASP A 162 -15.03 23.09 14.52
CA ASP A 162 -16.46 23.11 14.18
C ASP A 162 -16.90 21.93 13.31
N PHE A 163 -16.05 21.48 12.39
CA PHE A 163 -16.36 20.31 11.55
C PHE A 163 -16.39 19.05 12.42
N PHE A 164 -15.38 18.86 13.26
CA PHE A 164 -15.27 17.71 14.15
C PHE A 164 -16.43 17.63 15.14
N LEU A 165 -16.84 18.77 15.72
CA LEU A 165 -17.93 18.83 16.70
C LEU A 165 -19.28 18.36 16.14
N LYS A 166 -19.51 18.53 14.83
CA LYS A 166 -20.73 18.09 14.12
C LYS A 166 -20.76 16.59 13.83
N LEU A 167 -19.65 15.87 13.99
CA LEU A 167 -19.60 14.43 13.76
C LEU A 167 -20.43 13.66 14.80
N PRO A 168 -20.91 12.45 14.44
CA PRO A 168 -21.59 11.57 15.39
C PRO A 168 -20.74 11.31 16.64
N SER A 169 -21.38 11.25 17.81
CA SER A 169 -20.69 11.08 19.11
C SER A 169 -19.76 9.86 19.14
N SER A 170 -20.18 8.74 18.52
CA SER A 170 -19.37 7.53 18.40
C SER A 170 -18.08 7.77 17.60
N VAL A 171 -18.15 8.49 16.48
CA VAL A 171 -16.99 8.80 15.65
C VAL A 171 -16.03 9.70 16.42
N LYS A 172 -16.54 10.78 17.05
CA LYS A 172 -15.73 11.68 17.87
C LYS A 172 -14.98 10.93 18.97
N LYS A 173 -15.70 10.07 19.72
CA LYS A 173 -15.11 9.25 20.79
C LYS A 173 -13.98 8.35 20.26
N ASN A 174 -14.18 7.69 19.13
CA ASN A 174 -13.17 6.80 18.56
C ASN A 174 -11.95 7.55 17.99
N CYS A 175 -12.14 8.76 17.45
CA CYS A 175 -11.04 9.63 17.04
C CYS A 175 -10.24 10.13 18.25
N LEU A 176 -10.92 10.64 19.29
CA LEU A 176 -10.28 11.13 20.53
C LEU A 176 -9.54 10.04 21.32
N ASN A 177 -9.98 8.79 21.20
CA ASN A 177 -9.30 7.63 21.78
C ASN A 177 -8.22 7.04 20.87
N GLY A 178 -7.95 7.67 19.71
CA GLY A 178 -6.95 7.22 18.75
C GLY A 178 -7.25 5.85 18.16
N LYS A 179 -8.49 5.37 18.22
CA LYS A 179 -8.90 4.10 17.60
C LYS A 179 -9.00 4.25 16.09
N PHE A 180 -9.48 5.40 15.63
CA PHE A 180 -9.65 5.69 14.21
C PHE A 180 -8.45 6.44 13.65
N LEU A 181 -7.91 5.93 12.53
CA LEU A 181 -6.89 6.62 11.73
C LEU A 181 -7.50 7.71 10.84
N MET A 182 -8.74 7.48 10.41
CA MET A 182 -9.52 8.34 9.51
C MET A 182 -10.89 8.59 10.13
N ILE A 183 -11.48 9.76 9.88
CA ILE A 183 -12.82 10.09 10.36
C ILE A 183 -13.86 9.16 9.74
N TYR A 184 -13.77 8.92 8.43
CA TYR A 184 -14.67 8.03 7.72
C TYR A 184 -14.22 6.57 7.86
N PRO A 185 -15.14 5.65 8.18
CA PRO A 185 -14.84 4.22 8.22
C PRO A 185 -14.51 3.68 6.83
N ARG A 186 -13.83 2.53 6.82
CA ARG A 186 -13.39 1.84 5.60
C ARG A 186 -14.53 1.66 4.59
N ASP A 187 -15.68 1.18 5.04
CA ASP A 187 -16.83 0.88 4.18
C ASP A 187 -17.38 2.13 3.48
N GLU A 188 -17.40 3.28 4.16
CA GLU A 188 -17.79 4.54 3.53
C GLU A 188 -16.79 4.98 2.45
N LEU A 189 -15.49 4.80 2.69
CA LEU A 189 -14.46 5.12 1.70
C LEU A 189 -14.49 4.19 0.48
N ILE A 190 -14.73 2.89 0.70
CA ILE A 190 -14.91 1.90 -0.38
C ILE A 190 -16.08 2.33 -1.29
N LEU A 191 -17.23 2.67 -0.70
CA LEU A 191 -18.39 3.16 -1.44
C LEU A 191 -18.09 4.48 -2.16
N LYS A 192 -17.46 5.43 -1.47
CA LYS A 192 -17.10 6.74 -2.02
C LYS A 192 -16.20 6.63 -3.25
N TYR A 193 -15.21 5.75 -3.20
CA TYR A 193 -14.26 5.55 -4.30
C TYR A 193 -14.72 4.49 -5.31
N LYS A 194 -15.99 4.05 -5.23
CA LYS A 194 -16.62 3.11 -6.16
C LYS A 194 -15.84 1.79 -6.31
N ILE A 195 -15.26 1.34 -5.21
CA ILE A 195 -14.63 0.02 -5.14
C ILE A 195 -15.72 -1.01 -4.89
N ASP A 196 -15.62 -2.17 -5.55
CA ASP A 196 -16.48 -3.31 -5.24
C ASP A 196 -16.21 -3.78 -3.80
N LYS A 197 -17.19 -3.53 -2.92
CA LYS A 197 -17.09 -3.86 -1.50
C LYS A 197 -16.96 -5.35 -1.26
N ASN A 198 -17.71 -6.18 -1.98
CA ASN A 198 -17.71 -7.62 -1.79
C ASN A 198 -16.34 -8.17 -2.17
N LEU A 199 -15.83 -7.76 -3.33
CA LEU A 199 -14.49 -8.15 -3.77
C LEU A 199 -13.41 -7.67 -2.79
N PHE A 200 -13.49 -6.40 -2.34
CA PHE A 200 -12.52 -5.85 -1.41
C PHE A 200 -12.50 -6.62 -0.09
N ASP A 201 -13.66 -6.85 0.53
CA ASP A 201 -13.75 -7.55 1.82
C ASP A 201 -13.33 -9.02 1.69
N SER A 202 -13.78 -9.74 0.64
CA SER A 202 -13.37 -11.13 0.41
C SER A 202 -11.85 -11.27 0.27
N ILE A 203 -11.22 -10.38 -0.51
CA ILE A 203 -9.77 -10.40 -0.67
C ILE A 203 -9.06 -9.99 0.62
N PHE A 204 -9.56 -8.98 1.31
CA PHE A 204 -9.01 -8.56 2.59
C PHE A 204 -9.00 -9.69 3.63
N ASP A 205 -10.07 -10.48 3.68
CA ASP A 205 -10.20 -11.62 4.60
C ASP A 205 -9.28 -12.78 4.19
N ILE A 206 -9.20 -13.12 2.90
CA ILE A 206 -8.26 -14.13 2.40
C ILE A 206 -6.82 -13.73 2.75
N LEU A 207 -6.43 -12.49 2.45
CA LEU A 207 -5.09 -11.97 2.76
C LEU A 207 -4.80 -12.00 4.27
N SER A 208 -5.79 -11.68 5.10
CA SER A 208 -5.66 -11.76 6.56
C SER A 208 -5.36 -13.18 7.04
N ASN A 209 -5.95 -14.20 6.39
CA ASN A 209 -5.66 -15.59 6.73
C ASN A 209 -4.21 -15.97 6.43
N TYR A 210 -3.64 -15.51 5.32
CA TYR A 210 -2.23 -15.78 4.99
C TYR A 210 -1.25 -14.99 5.87
N ILE A 211 -1.59 -13.77 6.28
CA ILE A 211 -0.72 -12.95 7.14
C ILE A 211 -0.66 -13.48 8.56
N HIS A 212 -1.80 -13.96 9.09
CA HIS A 212 -1.92 -14.44 10.47
C HIS A 212 -1.79 -15.95 10.61
N ILE A 213 -1.48 -16.67 9.51
CA ILE A 213 -1.36 -18.14 9.47
C ILE A 213 -2.63 -18.79 10.05
N LEU A 214 -3.78 -18.43 9.49
CA LEU A 214 -5.09 -18.95 9.90
C LEU A 214 -5.51 -20.12 9.00
N PRO A 215 -6.48 -20.96 9.41
CA PRO A 215 -6.80 -22.24 8.75
C PRO A 215 -6.90 -22.22 7.22
N ILE A 216 -7.45 -21.17 6.60
CA ILE A 216 -7.54 -21.06 5.13
C ILE A 216 -6.16 -21.13 4.45
N SER A 217 -5.09 -20.70 5.13
CA SER A 217 -3.73 -20.70 4.57
C SER A 217 -3.03 -22.06 4.67
N PHE A 218 -3.54 -23.03 5.44
CA PHE A 218 -2.82 -24.29 5.67
C PHE A 218 -3.66 -25.57 5.81
N TYR A 219 -4.99 -25.52 5.92
CA TYR A 219 -5.80 -26.76 6.04
C TYR A 219 -5.80 -27.61 4.76
N ASN A 220 -5.60 -27.02 3.57
CA ASN A 220 -5.58 -27.74 2.29
C ASN A 220 -4.16 -28.06 1.81
N HIS A 221 -3.22 -28.29 2.73
CA HIS A 221 -1.80 -28.47 2.42
C HIS A 221 -1.52 -29.74 1.59
N GLU A 222 -2.12 -30.87 1.98
CA GLU A 222 -1.81 -32.19 1.42
C GLU A 222 -2.46 -32.50 0.05
N PRO A 223 -3.71 -32.09 -0.26
CA PRO A 223 -4.33 -32.45 -1.54
C PRO A 223 -3.80 -31.66 -2.74
N ASN A 224 -3.51 -30.36 -2.57
CA ASN A 224 -3.30 -29.41 -3.66
C ASN A 224 -1.97 -28.65 -3.59
N LYS A 225 -1.02 -29.09 -2.74
CA LYS A 225 0.29 -28.44 -2.53
C LYS A 225 0.22 -27.02 -1.96
N ARG A 226 -0.94 -26.55 -1.48
CA ARG A 226 -1.10 -25.21 -0.88
C ARG A 226 -0.25 -25.09 0.39
N GLY A 227 0.28 -23.91 0.69
CA GLY A 227 1.11 -23.70 1.89
C GLY A 227 2.53 -24.29 1.82
N SER A 228 2.87 -25.07 0.79
CA SER A 228 4.17 -25.72 0.64
C SER A 228 5.21 -24.88 -0.12
N GLY A 229 4.81 -23.71 -0.64
CA GLY A 229 5.63 -22.93 -1.56
C GLY A 229 5.67 -23.45 -3.01
N MET A 230 5.11 -24.63 -3.27
CA MET A 230 5.03 -25.22 -4.60
C MET A 230 3.89 -24.60 -5.43
N PHE A 231 4.05 -24.66 -6.75
CA PHE A 231 3.03 -24.22 -7.69
C PHE A 231 1.70 -24.96 -7.46
N ASN A 232 0.61 -24.19 -7.38
CA ASN A 232 -0.76 -24.66 -7.34
C ASN A 232 -1.70 -23.62 -7.99
N GLU A 233 -2.83 -24.08 -8.54
CA GLU A 233 -3.75 -23.21 -9.30
C GLU A 233 -4.49 -22.21 -8.40
N THR A 234 -4.74 -22.55 -7.13
CA THR A 234 -5.45 -21.68 -6.18
C THR A 234 -4.63 -20.44 -5.83
N ASP A 235 -3.36 -20.60 -5.42
CA ASP A 235 -2.49 -19.47 -5.10
C ASP A 235 -2.17 -18.67 -6.36
N LEU A 236 -2.01 -19.31 -7.53
CA LEU A 236 -1.92 -18.61 -8.81
C LEU A 236 -3.13 -17.69 -9.03
N GLY A 237 -4.34 -18.21 -8.78
CA GLY A 237 -5.57 -17.45 -8.94
C GLY A 237 -5.67 -16.27 -7.99
N TYR A 238 -5.39 -16.48 -6.71
CA TYR A 238 -5.34 -15.39 -5.73
C TYR A 238 -4.27 -14.35 -6.07
N MET A 239 -3.09 -14.77 -6.51
CA MET A 239 -2.05 -13.84 -6.95
C MET A 239 -2.49 -13.01 -8.15
N CYS A 240 -3.16 -13.61 -9.15
CA CYS A 240 -3.70 -12.87 -10.29
C CYS A 240 -4.73 -11.83 -9.84
N LEU A 241 -5.68 -12.22 -8.99
CA LEU A 241 -6.70 -11.31 -8.48
C LEU A 241 -6.09 -10.17 -7.65
N CYS A 242 -5.10 -10.47 -6.81
CA CYS A 242 -4.37 -9.47 -6.06
C CYS A 242 -3.65 -8.47 -6.97
N LEU A 243 -2.96 -8.95 -8.02
CA LEU A 243 -2.29 -8.10 -8.99
C LEU A 243 -3.27 -7.18 -9.72
N ASP A 244 -4.39 -7.72 -10.20
CA ASP A 244 -5.41 -6.95 -10.92
C ASP A 244 -5.99 -5.80 -10.07
N ILE A 245 -6.32 -6.10 -8.81
CA ILE A 245 -6.83 -5.11 -7.85
C ILE A 245 -5.76 -4.02 -7.62
N ILE A 246 -4.53 -4.37 -7.28
CA ILE A 246 -3.52 -3.36 -6.94
C ILE A 246 -3.07 -2.55 -8.16
N ILE A 247 -3.09 -3.11 -9.38
CA ILE A 247 -2.86 -2.37 -10.62
C ILE A 247 -3.88 -1.23 -10.73
N THR A 248 -5.16 -1.56 -10.54
CA THR A 248 -6.26 -0.59 -10.59
C THR A 248 -6.10 0.50 -9.54
N LEU A 249 -5.86 0.12 -8.28
CA LEU A 249 -5.69 1.07 -7.18
C LEU A 249 -4.47 1.98 -7.38
N MET A 250 -3.32 1.42 -7.77
CA MET A 250 -2.09 2.19 -7.99
C MET A 250 -2.18 3.12 -9.19
N ARG A 251 -2.92 2.75 -10.25
CA ARG A 251 -3.22 3.66 -11.37
C ARG A 251 -3.99 4.88 -10.89
N GLN A 252 -5.02 4.69 -10.07
CA GLN A 252 -5.77 5.81 -9.52
C GLN A 252 -4.92 6.69 -8.61
N CYS A 253 -4.01 6.11 -7.82
CA CYS A 253 -3.03 6.88 -7.06
C CYS A 253 -2.10 7.71 -7.98
N ASN A 254 -1.65 7.12 -9.08
CA ASN A 254 -0.82 7.78 -10.09
C ASN A 254 -1.56 8.97 -10.72
N GLU A 255 -2.84 8.80 -11.09
CA GLU A 255 -3.65 9.90 -11.63
C GLU A 255 -3.87 11.02 -10.60
N ARG A 256 -4.10 10.68 -9.33
CA ARG A 256 -4.22 11.69 -8.25
C ARG A 256 -2.94 12.52 -8.14
N LEU A 257 -1.78 11.85 -8.09
CA LEU A 257 -0.50 12.54 -7.98
C LEU A 257 -0.23 13.42 -9.21
N ALA A 258 -0.49 12.90 -10.42
CA ALA A 258 -0.34 13.66 -11.66
C ALA A 258 -1.30 14.87 -11.71
N GLY A 259 -2.51 14.76 -11.16
CA GLY A 259 -3.42 15.90 -11.02
C GLY A 259 -2.86 17.01 -10.12
N ALA A 260 -2.14 16.64 -9.05
CA ALA A 260 -1.48 17.61 -8.16
C ALA A 260 -0.14 18.14 -8.72
N PHE A 261 0.54 17.35 -9.55
CA PHE A 261 1.82 17.66 -10.19
C PHE A 261 1.77 17.33 -11.69
N PRO A 262 1.15 18.18 -12.53
CA PRO A 262 0.93 17.86 -13.95
C PRO A 262 2.22 17.54 -14.74
N ASP A 263 3.34 18.14 -14.35
CA ASP A 263 4.66 17.90 -14.95
C ASP A 263 5.22 16.50 -14.65
N ALA A 264 4.74 15.83 -13.60
CA ALA A 264 5.11 14.45 -13.27
C ALA A 264 4.62 13.43 -14.32
N GLN A 265 3.65 13.80 -15.17
CA GLN A 265 3.21 12.96 -16.29
C GLN A 265 4.37 12.59 -17.22
N SER A 266 5.37 13.46 -17.36
CA SER A 266 6.56 13.23 -18.18
C SER A 266 7.43 12.05 -17.69
N CYS A 267 7.28 11.65 -16.43
CA CYS A 267 7.99 10.53 -15.82
C CYS A 267 7.34 9.17 -16.14
N ARG A 268 6.07 9.16 -16.58
CA ARG A 268 5.28 7.95 -16.79
C ARG A 268 5.62 7.29 -18.13
N LYS A 269 6.59 6.37 -18.10
CA LYS A 269 7.08 5.65 -19.28
C LYS A 269 6.94 4.13 -19.12
N GLY A 270 5.94 3.69 -18.34
CA GLY A 270 5.78 2.30 -17.93
C GLY A 270 7.08 1.72 -17.37
N LYS A 271 7.46 0.54 -17.85
CA LYS A 271 8.73 -0.14 -17.48
C LYS A 271 10.00 0.63 -17.84
N LYS A 272 9.91 1.65 -18.71
CA LYS A 272 11.05 2.51 -19.11
C LYS A 272 11.18 3.76 -18.23
N SER A 273 10.34 3.92 -17.20
CA SER A 273 10.45 5.03 -16.25
C SER A 273 11.82 5.00 -15.55
N VAL A 274 12.39 6.19 -15.30
CA VAL A 274 13.77 6.33 -14.80
C VAL A 274 13.74 6.75 -13.33
N PHE A 275 14.41 5.97 -12.47
CA PHE A 275 14.43 6.17 -11.02
C PHE A 275 15.58 5.41 -10.35
N SER A 276 15.89 5.74 -9.10
CA SER A 276 16.91 5.04 -8.29
C SER A 276 16.57 5.06 -6.80
N PRO A 277 16.68 3.94 -6.05
CA PRO A 277 17.16 2.62 -6.48
C PRO A 277 16.15 1.87 -7.35
N GLY A 278 16.58 0.81 -8.04
CA GLY A 278 15.72 0.00 -8.89
C GLY A 278 16.48 -0.94 -9.83
N PRO A 279 15.79 -1.68 -10.70
CA PRO A 279 16.43 -2.55 -11.69
C PRO A 279 17.38 -1.76 -12.59
N LYS A 280 18.46 -2.41 -13.06
CA LYS A 280 19.50 -1.76 -13.88
C LYS A 280 18.95 -1.02 -15.11
N ALA A 281 17.87 -1.51 -15.70
CA ALA A 281 17.23 -0.89 -16.86
C ALA A 281 16.58 0.48 -16.55
N ASN A 282 16.20 0.72 -15.30
CA ASN A 282 15.50 1.92 -14.83
C ASN A 282 16.45 2.98 -14.25
N LEU A 283 17.70 2.63 -13.96
CA LEU A 283 18.65 3.56 -13.36
C LEU A 283 18.97 4.74 -14.27
N PRO A 284 19.12 5.97 -13.72
CA PRO A 284 19.62 7.12 -14.47
C PRO A 284 20.97 6.80 -15.14
N GLN A 285 21.22 7.39 -16.31
CA GLN A 285 22.43 7.11 -17.09
C GLN A 285 23.72 7.28 -16.27
N LEU A 286 23.84 8.39 -15.54
CA LEU A 286 25.01 8.68 -14.70
C LEU A 286 25.24 7.61 -13.62
N VAL A 287 24.17 7.10 -13.01
CA VAL A 287 24.24 6.03 -11.99
C VAL A 287 24.71 4.71 -12.63
N ARG A 288 24.19 4.37 -13.82
CA ARG A 288 24.62 3.17 -14.57
C ARG A 288 26.09 3.22 -14.94
N GLU A 289 26.57 4.37 -15.42
CA GLU A 289 27.97 4.57 -15.78
C GLU A 289 28.90 4.42 -14.56
N HIS A 290 28.52 5.01 -13.42
CA HIS A 290 29.28 4.88 -12.18
C HIS A 290 29.38 3.43 -11.70
N GLN A 291 28.26 2.69 -11.68
CA GLN A 291 28.25 1.27 -11.30
C GLN A 291 29.11 0.42 -12.24
N ASN A 292 29.05 0.65 -13.55
CA ASN A 292 29.85 -0.09 -14.54
C ASN A 292 31.36 0.17 -14.36
N ARG A 293 31.77 1.41 -14.03
CA ARG A 293 33.18 1.73 -13.72
C ARG A 293 33.68 0.95 -12.49
N ASN A 294 32.86 0.86 -11.44
CA ASN A 294 33.22 0.14 -10.22
C ASN A 294 33.34 -1.38 -10.45
N ILE A 295 32.46 -1.98 -11.27
CA ILE A 295 32.56 -3.39 -11.66
C ILE A 295 33.85 -3.66 -12.45
N LYS A 296 34.19 -2.79 -13.42
CA LYS A 296 35.43 -2.91 -14.20
C LYS A 296 36.68 -2.82 -13.30
N LYS A 297 36.68 -1.96 -12.29
CA LYS A 297 37.78 -1.87 -11.30
C LYS A 297 37.91 -3.13 -10.45
N LYS A 298 36.79 -3.74 -10.03
CA LYS A 298 36.79 -5.00 -9.26
C LYS A 298 37.28 -6.20 -10.07
N ARG A 299 37.03 -6.25 -11.37
CA ARG A 299 37.51 -7.32 -12.27
C ARG A 299 39.00 -7.22 -12.64
N LYS A 300 39.65 -6.09 -12.34
CA LYS A 300 41.07 -5.84 -12.59
C LYS A 300 41.96 -6.05 -11.35
N LYS A 301 41.36 -6.38 -10.21
CA LYS A 301 42.03 -6.82 -8.99
C LYS A 301 41.81 -8.31 -8.84
#